data_AF-A0A923ZLC2-F1
#
_entry.id   AF-A0A923ZLC2-F1
#
_cell.length_a   1.000
_cell.length_b   1.000
_cell.length_c   1.000
_cell.angle_alpha   90.00
_cell.angle_beta   90.00
_cell.angle_gamma   90.00
#
_symmetry.space_group_name_H-M   'P 1'
#
loop_
_entity.id
_entity.type
_entity.pdbx_description
1 polymer ?
#
loop_
_entity_poly.entity_id
_entity_poly.type
_entity_poly.pdbx_seq_one_letter_code
_entity_poly.pdbx_strand_id
1 'polypeptide(L)'
;MMFKFNQPRRRRRLSLVASVITGLVIASVSVGGAALASGSTVLPVSSANTPAWSGGATVNIQYPQNFFCDTSVPSGASSGCEVGTAANVGPVGNPNRSVLYVLVPLFANPVPAPMCAQASCPNHPLNVDLTRIAGALGGQTGDPAFAEVPLPAHSHILDGNAGGWWQVKIVAVTNQAAWATLAAGKSQMVMDSLIATPNSGVLGPIATNMYLFFNVVGAR
;
A
#
# COMPACT_ATOMS: atom_id res chain seq x y z
N MET A 1 4.12 -87.56 -2.56
CA MET A 1 2.84 -87.46 -3.30
C MET A 1 2.94 -86.29 -4.27
N MET A 2 2.44 -86.26 -5.50
CA MET A 2 1.92 -87.21 -6.48
C MET A 2 1.42 -86.29 -7.61
N PHE A 3 2.04 -86.36 -8.80
CA PHE A 3 1.51 -86.14 -10.17
C PHE A 3 0.49 -85.00 -10.47
N LYS A 4 0.39 -84.34 -11.63
CA LYS A 4 1.15 -84.11 -12.88
C LYS A 4 0.12 -83.42 -13.84
N PHE A 5 0.58 -82.55 -14.74
CA PHE A 5 -0.10 -82.10 -15.98
C PHE A 5 -1.38 -81.24 -15.83
N ASN A 6 -1.73 -80.28 -16.69
CA ASN A 6 -1.68 -80.28 -18.15
C ASN A 6 -1.88 -78.85 -18.71
N GLN A 7 -1.05 -78.39 -19.66
CA GLN A 7 -1.46 -77.47 -20.74
C GLN A 7 -1.97 -78.33 -21.92
N PRO A 8 -2.70 -77.87 -22.99
CA PRO A 8 -2.62 -76.56 -23.65
C PRO A 8 -3.87 -76.01 -24.44
N ARG A 9 -3.71 -74.80 -25.01
CA ARG A 9 -4.19 -74.27 -26.33
C ARG A 9 -5.68 -74.26 -26.72
N ARG A 10 -6.21 -73.05 -27.03
CA ARG A 10 -6.73 -72.58 -28.36
C ARG A 10 -7.35 -71.16 -28.23
N ARG A 11 -6.81 -70.12 -28.89
CA ARG A 11 -7.20 -69.55 -30.21
C ARG A 11 -8.68 -69.13 -30.34
N ARG A 12 -8.98 -67.83 -30.43
CA ARG A 12 -9.27 -67.04 -31.67
C ARG A 12 -10.04 -65.72 -31.41
N ARG A 13 -9.65 -64.70 -32.20
CA ARG A 13 -10.43 -63.57 -32.79
C ARG A 13 -10.85 -62.43 -31.84
N LEU A 14 -10.25 -61.23 -31.99
CA LEU A 14 -10.68 -60.12 -32.87
C LEU A 14 -12.10 -59.64 -32.56
N SER A 15 -12.20 -58.49 -31.91
CA SER A 15 -13.17 -57.42 -32.23
C SER A 15 -12.65 -56.08 -31.72
N LEU A 16 -12.49 -55.14 -32.64
CA LEU A 16 -12.37 -53.72 -32.39
C LEU A 16 -13.62 -53.22 -31.67
N VAL A 17 -13.46 -52.35 -30.67
CA VAL A 17 -14.44 -51.30 -30.36
C VAL A 17 -13.68 -50.01 -30.18
N ALA A 18 -13.91 -49.10 -31.12
CA ALA A 18 -13.49 -47.71 -31.07
C ALA A 18 -14.34 -46.97 -30.01
N SER A 19 -13.71 -46.09 -29.24
CA SER A 19 -14.43 -45.02 -28.53
C SER A 19 -13.61 -43.75 -28.59
N VAL A 20 -14.09 -42.87 -29.47
CA VAL A 20 -13.66 -41.48 -29.65
C VAL A 20 -14.13 -40.72 -28.41
N ILE A 21 -13.19 -40.26 -27.57
CA ILE A 21 -13.48 -39.27 -26.54
C ILE A 21 -13.05 -37.92 -27.11
N THR A 22 -14.01 -37.22 -27.71
CA THR A 22 -13.89 -35.81 -28.06
C THR A 22 -14.02 -35.00 -26.76
N GLY A 23 -12.89 -34.62 -26.18
CA GLY A 23 -12.85 -33.70 -25.04
C GLY A 23 -13.21 -32.29 -25.49
N LEU A 24 -14.41 -31.84 -25.12
CA LEU A 24 -14.91 -30.49 -25.32
C LEU A 24 -14.12 -29.52 -24.43
N VAL A 25 -13.25 -28.70 -25.02
CA VAL A 25 -12.59 -27.59 -24.31
C VAL A 25 -13.59 -26.45 -24.20
N ILE A 26 -14.20 -26.31 -23.03
CA ILE A 26 -14.98 -25.13 -22.67
C ILE A 26 -13.98 -24.01 -22.37
N ALA A 27 -13.76 -23.12 -23.34
CA ALA A 27 -13.07 -21.87 -23.11
C ALA A 27 -13.97 -20.97 -22.25
N SER A 28 -13.76 -21.01 -20.93
CA SER A 28 -14.32 -20.07 -19.99
C SER A 28 -13.68 -18.70 -20.20
N VAL A 29 -14.34 -17.83 -20.97
CA VAL A 29 -14.06 -16.40 -21.02
C VAL A 29 -14.66 -15.78 -19.76
N SER A 30 -13.89 -15.76 -18.67
CA SER A 30 -14.19 -14.93 -17.51
C SER A 30 -13.76 -13.50 -17.81
N VAL A 31 -14.74 -12.61 -17.84
CA VAL A 31 -14.61 -11.16 -17.89
C VAL A 31 -13.81 -10.70 -16.67
N GLY A 32 -12.58 -10.25 -16.91
CA GLY A 32 -11.77 -9.51 -15.95
C GLY A 32 -11.60 -8.10 -16.47
N GLY A 33 -12.60 -7.25 -16.27
CA GLY A 33 -12.44 -5.81 -16.45
C GLY A 33 -11.41 -5.32 -15.45
N ALA A 34 -10.16 -5.18 -15.87
CA ALA A 34 -9.19 -4.38 -15.16
C ALA A 34 -9.65 -2.93 -15.29
N ALA A 35 -10.44 -2.46 -14.33
CA ALA A 35 -10.54 -1.05 -14.04
C ALA A 35 -9.16 -0.61 -13.52
N LEU A 36 -8.22 -0.39 -14.45
CA LEU A 36 -7.04 0.39 -14.16
C LEU A 36 -7.57 1.80 -13.90
N ALA A 37 -7.68 2.18 -12.63
CA ALA A 37 -7.73 3.58 -12.24
C ALA A 37 -6.37 4.19 -12.60
N SER A 38 -6.17 4.44 -13.89
CA SER A 38 -4.96 4.99 -14.48
C SER A 38 -4.95 6.49 -14.25
N GLY A 39 -4.26 6.92 -13.19
CA GLY A 39 -3.94 8.33 -12.92
C GLY A 39 -2.44 8.61 -12.80
N SER A 40 -1.58 7.59 -12.86
CA SER A 40 -0.15 7.74 -12.56
C SER A 40 0.72 7.26 -13.72
N THR A 41 1.71 8.08 -14.05
CA THR A 41 2.68 7.87 -15.15
C THR A 41 3.88 7.02 -14.75
N VAL A 42 3.97 6.60 -13.48
CA VAL A 42 5.07 5.78 -12.96
C VAL A 42 4.70 4.30 -13.04
N LEU A 43 5.46 3.51 -13.79
CA LEU A 43 5.26 2.06 -13.84
C LEU A 43 5.70 1.40 -12.52
N PRO A 44 4.97 0.38 -12.03
CA PRO A 44 5.36 -0.35 -10.83
C PRO A 44 6.76 -0.95 -10.95
N VAL A 45 7.70 -0.46 -10.14
CA VAL A 45 9.04 -1.04 -10.03
C VAL A 45 9.07 -2.09 -8.92
N SER A 46 8.89 -3.35 -9.30
CA SER A 46 8.87 -4.49 -8.36
C SER A 46 10.20 -4.78 -7.68
N SER A 47 11.20 -3.90 -7.70
CA SER A 47 12.50 -4.08 -7.03
C SER A 47 12.84 -2.96 -6.05
N ALA A 48 12.04 -1.87 -6.02
CA ALA A 48 12.34 -0.75 -5.14
C ALA A 48 11.81 -1.02 -3.73
N ASN A 49 12.72 -0.96 -2.76
CA ASN A 49 12.43 -1.18 -1.35
C ASN A 49 12.59 0.13 -0.56
N THR A 50 11.60 0.45 0.26
CA THR A 50 11.64 1.58 1.19
C THR A 50 11.65 1.05 2.62
N PRO A 51 12.48 1.60 3.52
CA PRO A 51 12.37 1.25 4.93
C PRO A 51 11.09 1.82 5.54
N ALA A 52 10.52 1.10 6.50
CA ALA A 52 9.40 1.55 7.32
C ALA A 52 9.60 1.10 8.77
N TRP A 53 8.85 1.68 9.70
CA TRP A 53 8.82 1.28 11.10
C TRP A 53 7.58 0.45 11.41
N SER A 54 7.75 -0.68 12.08
CA SER A 54 6.64 -1.54 12.52
C SER A 54 7.04 -2.27 13.79
N GLY A 55 6.17 -2.23 14.80
CA GLY A 55 6.32 -3.03 16.03
C GLY A 55 7.67 -2.88 16.76
N GLY A 56 8.32 -1.72 16.68
CA GLY A 56 9.63 -1.48 17.32
C GLY A 56 10.84 -1.83 16.43
N ALA A 57 10.60 -2.28 15.21
CA ALA A 57 11.65 -2.66 14.26
C ALA A 57 11.63 -1.78 12.99
N THR A 58 12.75 -1.78 12.27
CA THR A 58 12.78 -1.30 10.89
C THR A 58 12.51 -2.49 9.97
N VAL A 59 11.54 -2.35 9.08
CA VAL A 59 11.19 -3.35 8.05
C VAL A 59 11.40 -2.76 6.65
N ASN A 60 11.42 -3.61 5.64
CA ASN A 60 11.39 -3.18 4.24
C ASN A 60 10.01 -3.42 3.64
N ILE A 61 9.54 -2.45 2.85
CA ILE A 61 8.33 -2.56 2.04
C ILE A 61 8.65 -2.44 0.56
N GLN A 62 7.90 -3.18 -0.25
CA GLN A 62 8.08 -3.27 -1.70
C GLN A 62 6.75 -2.99 -2.40
N TYR A 63 6.80 -2.17 -3.46
CA TYR A 63 5.61 -1.64 -4.14
C TYR A 63 5.39 -2.33 -5.50
N PRO A 64 4.61 -3.42 -5.58
CA PRO A 64 4.33 -4.09 -6.85
C PRO A 64 3.24 -3.41 -7.66
N GLN A 65 2.52 -2.42 -7.11
CA GLN A 65 1.50 -1.64 -7.81
C GLN A 65 1.63 -0.16 -7.48
N ASN A 66 0.93 0.67 -8.27
CA ASN A 66 0.85 2.10 -8.06
C ASN A 66 -0.08 2.47 -6.90
N PHE A 67 -0.06 3.74 -6.50
CA PHE A 67 -1.01 4.29 -5.55
C PHE A 67 -2.42 4.40 -6.13
N PHE A 68 -3.40 4.60 -5.26
CA PHE A 68 -4.78 4.91 -5.62
C PHE A 68 -5.23 6.13 -4.81
N CYS A 69 -5.94 7.05 -5.46
CA CYS A 69 -6.63 8.15 -4.80
C CYS A 69 -8.10 8.14 -5.21
N ASP A 70 -8.99 8.25 -4.24
CA ASP A 70 -10.42 8.28 -4.47
C ASP A 70 -10.81 9.61 -5.13
N THR A 71 -11.13 9.54 -6.41
CA THR A 71 -11.48 10.70 -7.26
C THR A 71 -12.87 11.26 -6.98
N SER A 72 -13.69 10.61 -6.14
CA SER A 72 -14.92 11.21 -5.64
C SER A 72 -14.66 12.28 -4.58
N VAL A 73 -13.47 12.30 -3.98
CA VAL A 73 -12.98 13.40 -3.16
C VAL A 73 -12.33 14.43 -4.08
N PRO A 74 -12.84 15.68 -4.15
CA PRO A 74 -12.22 16.72 -4.96
C PRO A 74 -10.79 17.00 -4.49
N SER A 75 -9.88 17.12 -5.45
CA SER A 75 -8.49 17.49 -5.25
C SER A 75 -8.07 18.45 -6.36
N GLY A 76 -7.36 19.50 -6.00
CA GLY A 76 -6.68 20.41 -6.91
C GLY A 76 -5.34 19.86 -7.44
N ALA A 77 -4.86 18.73 -6.90
CA ALA A 77 -3.59 18.16 -7.29
C ALA A 77 -3.71 17.32 -8.56
N SER A 78 -2.65 17.33 -9.38
CA SER A 78 -2.64 16.55 -10.63
C SER A 78 -2.67 15.03 -10.39
N SER A 79 -2.26 14.56 -9.20
CA SER A 79 -2.38 13.17 -8.78
C SER A 79 -3.81 12.76 -8.39
N GLY A 80 -4.70 13.73 -8.17
CA GLY A 80 -6.02 13.52 -7.59
C GLY A 80 -6.01 13.20 -6.08
N CYS A 81 -4.84 13.27 -5.43
CA CYS A 81 -4.69 12.95 -4.01
C CYS A 81 -4.86 14.21 -3.13
N GLU A 82 -5.50 14.06 -1.98
CA GLU A 82 -5.77 15.13 -1.03
C GLU A 82 -5.52 14.67 0.41
N VAL A 83 -5.10 15.63 1.25
CA VAL A 83 -4.99 15.48 2.69
C VAL A 83 -6.01 16.38 3.37
N GLY A 84 -6.80 15.80 4.27
CA GLY A 84 -7.82 16.50 5.03
C GLY A 84 -9.20 15.83 4.97
N THR A 85 -9.42 14.92 4.02
CA THR A 85 -10.68 14.19 3.84
C THR A 85 -10.45 12.70 3.74
N ALA A 86 -11.32 11.90 4.35
CA ALA A 86 -11.28 10.46 4.14
C ALA A 86 -11.83 10.08 2.75
N ALA A 87 -11.27 9.03 2.14
CA ALA A 87 -11.87 8.41 0.97
C ALA A 87 -13.31 7.91 1.26
N ASN A 88 -14.19 8.07 0.28
CA ASN A 88 -15.52 7.46 0.24
C ASN A 88 -15.44 6.02 -0.28
N VAL A 89 -14.52 5.74 -1.19
CA VAL A 89 -14.29 4.41 -1.77
C VAL A 89 -12.81 4.05 -1.76
N GLY A 90 -12.50 2.81 -1.36
CA GLY A 90 -11.16 2.26 -1.51
C GLY A 90 -11.02 1.47 -2.82
N PRO A 91 -9.79 1.14 -3.26
CA PRO A 91 -9.51 0.40 -4.51
C PRO A 91 -10.07 -1.03 -4.58
N VAL A 92 -10.61 -1.57 -3.48
CA VAL A 92 -11.17 -2.92 -3.34
C VAL A 92 -12.26 -2.90 -2.26
N GLY A 93 -13.24 -3.79 -2.33
CA GLY A 93 -14.29 -3.92 -1.30
C GLY A 93 -13.78 -4.57 -0.01
N ASN A 94 -12.85 -3.92 0.71
CA ASN A 94 -12.39 -4.34 2.03
C ASN A 94 -12.45 -3.16 3.01
N PRO A 95 -13.32 -3.20 4.03
CA PRO A 95 -13.40 -2.16 5.05
C PRO A 95 -12.29 -2.25 6.12
N ASN A 96 -11.70 -3.43 6.34
CA ASN A 96 -10.68 -3.67 7.38
C ASN A 96 -9.28 -3.64 6.76
N ARG A 97 -8.86 -2.47 6.29
CA ARG A 97 -7.54 -2.29 5.69
C ARG A 97 -6.54 -1.86 6.73
N SER A 98 -5.31 -2.34 6.56
CA SER A 98 -4.16 -1.84 7.29
C SER A 98 -3.91 -0.37 6.97
N VAL A 99 -3.34 0.33 7.94
CA VAL A 99 -3.08 1.77 7.90
C VAL A 99 -1.58 2.03 7.83
N LEU A 100 -1.20 2.80 6.82
CA LEU A 100 0.12 3.41 6.72
C LEU A 100 0.03 4.83 7.29
N TYR A 101 0.78 5.09 8.36
CA TYR A 101 0.99 6.42 8.88
C TYR A 101 2.22 7.04 8.21
N VAL A 102 2.02 8.14 7.50
CA VAL A 102 3.09 8.93 6.86
C VAL A 102 3.46 10.09 7.77
N LEU A 103 4.67 10.04 8.31
CA LEU A 103 5.20 11.00 9.25
C LEU A 103 5.91 12.13 8.50
N VAL A 104 5.37 13.35 8.58
CA VAL A 104 5.91 14.52 7.89
C VAL A 104 6.52 15.48 8.91
N PRO A 105 7.85 15.70 8.93
CA PRO A 105 8.46 16.73 9.75
C PRO A 105 8.14 18.12 9.19
N LEU A 106 7.56 18.98 10.02
CA LEU A 106 7.27 20.39 9.75
C LEU A 106 8.35 21.32 10.33
N PHE A 107 9.59 20.82 10.39
CA PHE A 107 10.75 21.54 10.89
C PHE A 107 11.99 21.16 10.08
N ALA A 108 13.03 22.00 10.12
CA ALA A 108 14.23 21.81 9.32
C ALA A 108 15.18 20.75 9.94
N ASN A 109 15.88 20.03 9.06
CA ASN A 109 16.97 19.10 9.40
C ASN A 109 16.60 18.03 10.45
N PRO A 110 15.53 17.24 10.23
CA PRO A 110 15.16 16.14 11.12
C PRO A 110 16.30 15.11 11.22
N VAL A 111 16.56 14.64 12.44
CA VAL A 111 17.55 13.60 12.76
C VAL A 111 16.86 12.43 13.47
N PRO A 112 16.89 11.20 12.92
CA PRO A 112 17.49 10.81 11.65
C PRO A 112 16.78 11.47 10.45
N ALA A 113 17.45 11.52 9.31
CA ALA A 113 16.82 11.99 8.08
C ALA A 113 15.57 11.15 7.74
N PRO A 114 14.55 11.72 7.07
CA PRO A 114 13.36 10.99 6.67
C PRO A 114 13.73 9.89 5.67
N MET A 115 12.99 8.78 5.72
CA MET A 115 13.25 7.60 4.90
C MET A 115 12.99 7.81 3.41
N CYS A 116 12.01 8.68 3.11
CA CYS A 116 11.68 9.16 1.77
C CYS A 116 12.09 10.62 1.65
N ALA A 117 12.94 10.92 0.66
CA ALA A 117 13.19 12.31 0.27
C ALA A 117 11.97 12.89 -0.46
N GLN A 118 11.95 14.22 -0.62
CA GLN A 118 10.86 14.91 -1.29
C GLN A 118 10.68 14.38 -2.71
N ALA A 119 9.43 14.05 -3.08
CA ALA A 119 9.04 13.60 -4.42
C ALA A 119 9.91 12.48 -5.03
N SER A 120 10.49 11.59 -4.21
CA SER A 120 11.45 10.58 -4.68
C SER A 120 10.96 9.14 -4.56
N CYS A 121 9.84 8.89 -3.89
CA CYS A 121 9.42 7.53 -3.55
C CYS A 121 8.62 6.87 -4.69
N PRO A 122 9.00 5.64 -5.10
CA PRO A 122 8.41 4.96 -6.26
C PRO A 122 6.95 4.63 -5.99
N ASN A 123 6.08 4.69 -7.02
CA ASN A 123 4.67 4.34 -6.89
C ASN A 123 3.89 5.18 -5.86
N HIS A 124 4.33 6.41 -5.60
CA HIS A 124 3.65 7.40 -4.76
C HIS A 124 3.15 8.57 -5.62
N PRO A 125 2.14 9.33 -5.15
CA PRO A 125 1.83 10.61 -5.76
C PRO A 125 3.01 11.56 -5.56
N LEU A 126 3.42 12.26 -6.62
CA LEU A 126 4.53 13.22 -6.55
C LEU A 126 4.08 14.60 -6.04
N ASN A 127 2.76 14.83 -6.00
CA ASN A 127 2.10 16.03 -5.52
C ASN A 127 0.82 15.66 -4.76
N VAL A 128 0.38 16.53 -3.86
CA VAL A 128 -0.85 16.36 -3.08
C VAL A 128 -1.53 17.71 -2.86
N ASP A 129 -2.85 17.68 -2.75
CA ASP A 129 -3.65 18.83 -2.38
C ASP A 129 -3.73 18.94 -0.85
N LEU A 130 -3.30 20.08 -0.32
CA LEU A 130 -3.32 20.43 1.09
C LEU A 130 -4.26 21.61 1.39
N THR A 131 -5.03 22.09 0.42
CA THR A 131 -5.90 23.28 0.53
C THR A 131 -6.82 23.21 1.75
N ARG A 132 -7.36 22.01 2.07
CA ARG A 132 -8.24 21.81 3.22
C ARG A 132 -7.56 21.99 4.58
N ILE A 133 -6.26 21.70 4.64
CA ILE A 133 -5.47 21.84 5.87
C ILE A 133 -4.54 23.06 5.85
N ALA A 134 -4.59 23.88 4.80
CA ALA A 134 -3.71 25.04 4.61
C ALA A 134 -3.71 26.00 5.81
N GLY A 135 -4.88 26.20 6.45
CA GLY A 135 -4.98 26.99 7.69
C GLY A 135 -4.10 26.46 8.84
N ALA A 136 -3.99 25.14 8.99
CA ALA A 136 -3.12 24.50 9.97
C ALA A 136 -1.63 24.58 9.59
N LEU A 137 -1.33 24.85 8.32
CA LEU A 137 0.04 24.99 7.78
C LEU A 137 0.49 26.47 7.74
N GLY A 138 -0.29 27.39 8.30
CA GLY A 138 0.01 28.83 8.33
C GLY A 138 -0.48 29.61 7.12
N GLY A 139 -1.19 28.98 6.20
CA GLY A 139 -1.89 29.63 5.08
C GLY A 139 -3.34 29.99 5.42
N GLN A 140 -4.13 30.29 4.39
CA GLN A 140 -5.60 30.39 4.51
C GLN A 140 -6.24 29.07 4.10
N THR A 141 -7.31 28.66 4.77
CA THR A 141 -8.05 27.44 4.36
C THR A 141 -8.64 27.64 2.97
N GLY A 142 -8.42 26.67 2.07
CA GLY A 142 -8.84 26.76 0.67
C GLY A 142 -7.89 27.56 -0.22
N ASP A 143 -6.72 27.98 0.28
CA ASP A 143 -5.74 28.72 -0.53
C ASP A 143 -5.21 27.85 -1.69
N PRO A 144 -5.39 28.26 -2.96
CA PRO A 144 -4.96 27.49 -4.13
C PRO A 144 -3.45 27.30 -4.21
N ALA A 145 -2.64 28.07 -3.47
CA ALA A 145 -1.20 27.84 -3.37
C ALA A 145 -0.86 26.47 -2.75
N PHE A 146 -1.81 25.85 -2.04
CA PHE A 146 -1.69 24.53 -1.43
C PHE A 146 -2.31 23.41 -2.28
N ALA A 147 -2.83 23.71 -3.48
CA ALA A 147 -3.52 22.72 -4.31
C ALA A 147 -2.58 21.69 -4.96
N GLU A 148 -1.31 22.04 -5.17
CA GLU A 148 -0.34 21.24 -5.92
C GLU A 148 1.01 21.26 -5.18
N VAL A 149 1.04 20.67 -4.00
CA VAL A 149 2.23 20.67 -3.14
C VAL A 149 3.08 19.44 -3.43
N PRO A 150 4.38 19.58 -3.76
CA PRO A 150 5.27 18.43 -3.91
C PRO A 150 5.28 17.56 -2.66
N LEU A 151 5.24 16.23 -2.84
CA LEU A 151 5.22 15.28 -1.72
C LEU A 151 6.40 15.54 -0.78
N PRO A 152 6.18 15.98 0.48
CA PRO A 152 7.26 16.34 1.38
C PRO A 152 8.11 15.13 1.77
N ALA A 153 9.33 15.37 2.25
CA ALA A 153 10.14 14.31 2.84
C ALA A 153 9.41 13.71 4.06
N HIS A 154 9.45 12.39 4.22
CA HIS A 154 8.65 11.69 5.23
C HIS A 154 9.22 10.31 5.61
N SER A 155 8.66 9.73 6.68
CA SER A 155 8.90 8.35 7.10
C SER A 155 7.59 7.59 7.28
N HIS A 156 7.65 6.27 7.47
CA HIS A 156 6.48 5.40 7.56
C HIS A 156 6.41 4.69 8.90
N ILE A 157 5.22 4.66 9.52
CA ILE A 157 4.84 3.72 10.58
C ILE A 157 3.70 2.86 10.06
N LEU A 158 3.81 1.55 10.23
CA LEU A 158 2.78 0.58 9.86
C LEU A 158 1.98 0.15 11.10
N ASP A 159 0.68 -0.09 10.95
CA ASP A 159 -0.17 -0.70 11.99
C ASP A 159 -0.02 -2.23 12.11
N GLY A 160 0.85 -2.83 11.29
CA GLY A 160 1.11 -4.26 11.26
C GLY A 160 2.04 -4.67 10.13
N ASN A 161 2.01 -5.94 9.75
CA ASN A 161 2.86 -6.53 8.69
C ASN A 161 2.04 -7.15 7.54
N ALA A 162 0.92 -6.52 7.18
CA ALA A 162 0.07 -7.01 6.11
C ALA A 162 0.71 -6.85 4.71
N GLY A 163 0.06 -7.43 3.70
CA GLY A 163 0.33 -7.16 2.29
C GLY A 163 -0.95 -6.68 1.60
N GLY A 164 -0.80 -5.83 0.60
CA GLY A 164 -1.92 -5.35 -0.20
C GLY A 164 -2.14 -3.84 -0.07
N TRP A 165 -3.41 -3.41 -0.07
CA TRP A 165 -3.78 -1.99 -0.01
C TRP A 165 -3.80 -1.46 1.42
N TRP A 166 -3.05 -0.39 1.64
CA TRP A 166 -2.95 0.34 2.90
C TRP A 166 -3.63 1.69 2.80
N GLN A 167 -4.49 2.01 3.75
CA GLN A 167 -5.05 3.37 3.87
C GLN A 167 -3.96 4.31 4.37
N VAL A 168 -3.75 5.43 3.69
CA VAL A 168 -2.77 6.42 4.14
C VAL A 168 -3.40 7.41 5.10
N LYS A 169 -2.71 7.67 6.21
CA LYS A 169 -3.00 8.78 7.11
C LYS A 169 -1.74 9.61 7.33
N ILE A 170 -1.89 10.92 7.43
CA ILE A 170 -0.76 11.82 7.67
C ILE A 170 -0.61 12.07 9.17
N VAL A 171 0.63 12.09 9.64
CA VAL A 171 1.00 12.50 10.99
C VAL A 171 2.03 13.61 10.86
N ALA A 172 1.66 14.82 11.28
CA ALA A 172 2.57 15.96 11.27
C ALA A 172 3.43 15.94 12.53
N VAL A 173 4.74 16.17 12.37
CA VAL A 173 5.71 16.19 13.47
C VAL A 173 6.38 17.55 13.51
N THR A 174 6.18 18.33 14.57
CA THR A 174 6.54 19.76 14.60
C THR A 174 7.86 20.04 15.29
N ASN A 175 8.49 19.05 15.93
CA ASN A 175 9.77 19.23 16.60
C ASN A 175 10.67 17.98 16.56
N GLN A 176 11.96 18.23 16.76
CA GLN A 176 13.01 17.21 16.72
C GLN A 176 12.92 16.19 17.87
N ALA A 177 12.40 16.58 19.04
CA ALA A 177 12.27 15.66 20.17
C ALA A 177 11.24 14.56 19.87
N ALA A 178 10.06 14.93 19.39
CA ALA A 178 9.02 14.01 18.95
C ALA A 178 9.51 13.09 17.82
N TRP A 179 10.19 13.66 16.82
CA TRP A 179 10.75 12.88 15.72
C TRP A 179 11.76 11.84 16.21
N ALA A 180 12.66 12.21 17.11
CA ALA A 180 13.62 11.29 17.70
C ALA A 180 12.93 10.19 18.53
N THR A 181 11.89 10.52 19.31
CA THR A 181 11.11 9.53 20.06
C THR A 181 10.42 8.53 19.12
N LEU A 182 9.80 9.01 18.04
CA LEU A 182 9.19 8.15 17.01
C LEU A 182 10.24 7.24 16.35
N ALA A 183 11.40 7.79 15.99
CA ALA A 183 12.48 7.05 15.35
C ALA A 183 13.13 5.99 16.25
N ALA A 184 13.19 6.26 17.56
CA ALA A 184 13.65 5.29 18.55
C ALA A 184 12.61 4.20 18.81
N GLY A 185 11.33 4.58 18.90
CA GLY A 185 10.22 3.70 19.26
C GLY A 185 9.67 2.85 18.11
N LYS A 186 9.78 3.32 16.86
CA LYS A 186 9.45 2.60 15.62
C LYS A 186 8.11 1.85 15.63
N SER A 187 7.09 2.40 16.27
CA SER A 187 5.81 1.71 16.46
C SER A 187 4.64 2.67 16.53
N GLN A 188 3.48 2.18 16.11
CA GLN A 188 2.22 2.89 16.26
C GLN A 188 1.93 3.20 17.73
N MET A 189 2.26 2.30 18.65
CA MET A 189 2.06 2.51 20.09
C MET A 189 2.76 3.79 20.60
N VAL A 190 4.01 4.03 20.18
CA VAL A 190 4.75 5.25 20.56
C VAL A 190 4.17 6.49 19.89
N MET A 191 3.73 6.36 18.64
CA MET A 191 3.04 7.45 17.94
C MET A 191 1.72 7.83 18.64
N ASP A 192 0.90 6.84 18.99
CA ASP A 192 -0.39 7.05 19.66
C ASP A 192 -0.21 7.69 21.03
N SER A 193 0.85 7.32 21.78
CA SER A 193 1.14 7.96 23.07
C SER A 193 1.55 9.43 22.93
N LEU A 194 2.31 9.78 21.87
CA LEU A 194 2.67 11.17 21.58
C LEU A 194 1.45 11.98 21.13
N ILE A 195 0.58 11.41 20.29
CA ILE A 195 -0.68 12.06 19.87
C ILE A 195 -1.56 12.35 21.09
N ALA A 196 -1.65 11.42 22.04
CA ALA A 196 -2.41 11.59 23.28
C ALA A 196 -1.78 12.59 24.26
N THR A 197 -0.52 13.00 24.05
CA THR A 197 0.21 13.90 24.95
C THR A 197 0.13 15.33 24.42
N PRO A 198 -0.50 16.27 25.16
CA PRO A 198 -0.57 17.67 24.75
C PRO A 198 0.82 18.26 24.52
N ASN A 199 0.97 19.04 23.45
CA ASN A 199 2.23 19.72 23.08
C ASN A 199 3.42 18.78 22.85
N SER A 200 3.21 17.48 22.61
CA SER A 200 4.29 16.55 22.23
C SER A 200 4.98 16.98 20.94
N GLY A 201 4.23 17.64 20.04
CA GLY A 201 4.64 17.96 18.69
C GLY A 201 4.33 16.87 17.67
N VAL A 202 3.42 15.95 17.99
CA VAL A 202 2.84 15.00 17.04
C VAL A 202 1.35 15.32 16.88
N LEU A 203 0.91 15.52 15.64
CA LEU A 203 -0.46 15.90 15.29
C LEU A 203 -1.04 14.93 14.26
N GLY A 204 -2.29 14.52 14.46
CA GLY A 204 -2.99 13.58 13.59
C GLY A 204 -3.60 12.41 14.37
N PRO A 205 -3.92 11.29 13.70
CA PRO A 205 -3.77 11.05 12.27
C PRO A 205 -4.77 11.87 11.44
N ILE A 206 -4.29 12.54 10.39
CA ILE A 206 -5.11 13.31 9.44
C ILE A 206 -5.53 12.37 8.31
N ALA A 207 -6.81 12.38 7.96
CA ALA A 207 -7.36 11.54 6.92
C ALA A 207 -6.86 11.97 5.52
N THR A 208 -6.83 11.00 4.60
CA THR A 208 -6.55 11.23 3.17
C THR A 208 -7.51 10.42 2.31
N ASN A 209 -7.60 10.79 1.04
CA ASN A 209 -8.28 9.98 0.03
C ASN A 209 -7.36 8.92 -0.60
N MET A 210 -6.16 8.72 -0.05
CA MET A 210 -5.05 7.98 -0.65
C MET A 210 -4.87 6.57 -0.07
N TYR A 211 -4.44 5.66 -0.94
CA TYR A 211 -4.03 4.31 -0.61
C TYR A 211 -2.72 3.96 -1.34
N LEU A 212 -1.84 3.21 -0.65
CA LEU A 212 -0.65 2.61 -1.28
C LEU A 212 -0.78 1.09 -1.30
N PHE A 213 -0.17 0.46 -2.30
CA PHE A 213 -0.08 -1.00 -2.37
C PHE A 213 1.35 -1.47 -2.13
N PHE A 214 1.57 -2.21 -1.05
CA PHE A 214 2.87 -2.81 -0.77
C PHE A 214 2.77 -4.08 0.08
N ASN A 215 3.87 -4.83 0.06
CA ASN A 215 4.09 -5.96 0.96
C ASN A 215 5.26 -5.64 1.90
N VAL A 216 5.16 -6.10 3.15
CA VAL A 216 6.31 -6.17 4.05
C VAL A 216 7.16 -7.39 3.66
N VAL A 217 8.42 -7.18 3.31
CA VAL A 217 9.29 -8.23 2.72
C VAL A 217 10.47 -8.64 3.60
N GLY A 218 10.55 -8.13 4.83
CA GLY A 218 11.52 -8.59 5.83
C GLY A 218 11.90 -7.51 6.84
N ALA A 219 12.55 -7.93 7.93
CA ALA A 219 13.24 -7.04 8.85
C ALA A 219 14.55 -6.54 8.22
N ARG A 220 14.95 -5.30 8.51
CA ARG A 220 16.31 -4.80 8.23
C ARG A 220 17.26 -5.17 9.34
#